data_AF-A0A377K2G5-F1
#
_entry.id   AF-A0A377K2G5-F1
#
_cell.length_a   1.000
_cell.length_b   1.000
_cell.length_c   1.000
_cell.angle_alpha   90.00
_cell.angle_beta   90.00
_cell.angle_gamma   90.00
#
_symmetry.space_group_name_H-M   'P 1'
#
loop_
_entity.id
_entity.type
_entity.pdbx_description
1 polymer ?
#
loop_
_entity_poly.entity_id
_entity_poly.type
_entity_poly.pdbx_seq_one_letter_code
_entity_poly.pdbx_strand_id
1 'polypeptide(L)'
;MAVSIDYFVPWYDNQTTVYFSQFSAQRKEDRTIGNIGLGVRYNFDKYLLGGNIFYDYDFTRGHRRLGLGAEAWTDYLKFSGNYYHPLSDWKDSEDFDFYEERPARGWDIRAEAWLPAYPQLGGKIVFEQYYGNEVALFGTDSLEKDPFAVTLGVKYQPVSAHCCRYRFQSWHWR
;
A
#
# COMPACT_ATOMS: atom_id res chain seq x y z
N MET A 1 0.18 16.94 -10.30
CA MET A 1 -0.14 16.96 -8.85
C MET A 1 -1.00 15.76 -8.54
N ALA A 2 -0.70 15.02 -7.48
CA ALA A 2 -1.53 13.90 -7.03
C ALA A 2 -2.40 14.35 -5.86
N VAL A 3 -3.69 14.05 -5.90
CA VAL A 3 -4.63 14.30 -4.80
C VAL A 3 -5.17 12.95 -4.36
N SER A 4 -5.01 12.62 -3.08
CA SER A 4 -5.63 11.43 -2.48
C SER A 4 -6.54 11.82 -1.33
N ILE A 5 -7.68 11.14 -1.25
CA ILE A 5 -8.57 11.14 -0.10
C ILE A 5 -8.63 9.71 0.39
N ASP A 6 -8.36 9.52 1.67
CA ASP A 6 -8.41 8.22 2.29
C ASP A 6 -9.26 8.28 3.57
N TYR A 7 -10.16 7.32 3.72
CA TYR A 7 -11.14 7.26 4.80
C TYR A 7 -11.10 5.89 5.48
N PHE A 8 -10.98 5.88 6.79
CA PHE A 8 -10.93 4.67 7.62
C PHE A 8 -12.14 4.63 8.53
N VAL A 9 -12.89 3.53 8.48
CA VAL A 9 -14.14 3.33 9.21
C VAL A 9 -14.00 2.11 10.13
N PRO A 10 -13.85 2.28 11.45
CA PRO A 10 -13.92 1.18 12.38
C PRO A 10 -15.40 0.81 12.61
N TRP A 11 -15.80 -0.39 12.22
CA TRP A 11 -17.17 -0.90 12.45
C TRP A 11 -17.34 -1.44 13.85
N TYR A 12 -16.28 -2.05 14.34
CA TYR A 12 -16.21 -2.66 15.66
C TYR A 12 -14.82 -2.41 16.20
N ASP A 13 -14.77 -1.81 17.38
CA ASP A 13 -13.55 -1.45 18.08
C ASP A 13 -13.74 -1.85 19.55
N ASN A 14 -12.97 -2.84 19.99
CA ASN A 14 -12.86 -3.20 21.39
C ASN A 14 -11.38 -3.20 21.81
N GLN A 15 -11.08 -3.53 23.06
CA GLN A 15 -9.70 -3.49 23.56
C GLN A 15 -8.73 -4.43 22.82
N THR A 16 -9.22 -5.51 22.20
CA THR A 16 -8.42 -6.57 21.58
C THR A 16 -8.53 -6.64 20.06
N THR A 17 -9.62 -6.19 19.45
CA THR A 17 -9.92 -6.42 18.04
C THR A 17 -10.59 -5.20 17.41
N VAL A 18 -10.11 -4.82 16.24
CA VAL A 18 -10.71 -3.79 15.39
C VAL A 18 -11.06 -4.39 14.03
N TYR A 19 -12.33 -4.34 13.65
CA TYR A 19 -12.79 -4.58 12.27
C TYR A 19 -13.02 -3.25 11.58
N PHE A 20 -12.43 -3.09 10.41
CA PHE A 20 -12.47 -1.82 9.70
C PHE A 20 -12.70 -1.97 8.20
N SER A 21 -13.30 -0.93 7.61
CA SER A 21 -13.21 -0.68 6.18
C SER A 21 -12.30 0.50 5.91
N GLN A 22 -11.61 0.45 4.79
CA GLN A 22 -10.84 1.57 4.28
C GLN A 22 -11.30 1.88 2.86
N PHE A 23 -11.53 3.15 2.58
CA PHE A 23 -11.88 3.64 1.26
C PHE A 23 -10.86 4.68 0.88
N SER A 24 -10.38 4.66 -0.35
CA SER A 24 -9.52 5.71 -0.86
C SER A 24 -9.87 6.03 -2.29
N ALA A 25 -9.70 7.29 -2.65
CA ALA A 25 -9.81 7.76 -4.02
C ALA A 25 -8.59 8.64 -4.26
N GLN A 26 -7.81 8.30 -5.28
CA GLN A 26 -6.65 9.07 -5.67
C GLN A 26 -6.75 9.45 -7.14
N ARG A 27 -6.38 10.69 -7.44
CA ARG A 27 -6.15 11.17 -8.79
C ARG A 27 -4.68 11.50 -8.95
N LYS A 28 -4.01 10.80 -9.85
CA LYS A 28 -2.63 11.06 -10.23
C LYS A 28 -2.62 11.33 -11.73
N GLU A 29 -2.24 12.56 -12.10
CA GLU A 29 -2.31 13.04 -13.48
C GLU A 29 -3.74 12.86 -14.02
N ASP A 30 -3.94 11.95 -14.98
CA ASP A 30 -5.24 11.65 -15.59
C ASP A 30 -5.87 10.31 -15.15
N ARG A 31 -5.19 9.56 -14.27
CA ARG A 31 -5.72 8.31 -13.73
C ARG A 31 -6.47 8.55 -12.42
N THR A 32 -7.73 8.11 -12.38
CA THR A 32 -8.55 8.12 -11.17
C THR A 32 -8.69 6.68 -10.66
N ILE A 33 -8.12 6.41 -9.49
CA ILE A 33 -8.11 5.08 -8.88
C ILE A 33 -8.90 5.14 -7.57
N GLY A 34 -9.89 4.27 -7.43
CA GLY A 34 -10.56 4.03 -6.16
C GLY A 34 -10.12 2.70 -5.57
N ASN A 35 -9.96 2.65 -4.26
CA ASN A 35 -9.63 1.43 -3.54
C ASN A 35 -10.62 1.25 -2.39
N ILE A 36 -11.16 0.04 -2.26
CA ILE A 36 -12.01 -0.37 -1.15
C ILE A 36 -11.36 -1.55 -0.46
N GLY A 37 -11.25 -1.49 0.86
CA GLY A 37 -10.63 -2.54 1.65
C GLY A 37 -11.38 -2.86 2.91
N LEU A 38 -11.16 -4.08 3.36
CA LEU A 38 -11.64 -4.63 4.62
C LEU A 38 -10.46 -5.19 5.37
N GLY A 39 -10.45 -5.02 6.68
CA GLY A 39 -9.38 -5.59 7.49
C GLY A 39 -9.79 -5.84 8.92
N VAL A 40 -8.96 -6.62 9.58
CA VAL A 40 -9.03 -6.92 11.00
C VAL A 40 -7.67 -6.67 11.61
N ARG A 41 -7.65 -6.05 12.79
CA ARG A 41 -6.46 -5.92 13.64
C ARG A 41 -6.76 -6.54 14.99
N TYR A 42 -5.78 -7.27 15.52
CA TYR A 42 -5.83 -7.93 16.80
C TYR A 42 -4.64 -7.48 17.65
N ASN A 43 -4.93 -6.91 18.82
CA ASN A 43 -3.96 -6.54 19.83
C ASN A 43 -3.65 -7.78 20.70
N PHE A 44 -2.40 -8.20 20.67
CA PHE A 44 -1.85 -9.27 21.50
C PHE A 44 -0.67 -8.73 22.31
N ASP A 45 -0.91 -8.42 23.59
CA ASP A 45 0.06 -7.79 24.49
C ASP A 45 0.65 -6.50 23.88
N LYS A 46 1.94 -6.50 23.53
CA LYS A 46 2.63 -5.36 22.91
C LYS A 46 2.60 -5.35 21.38
N TYR A 47 1.99 -6.36 20.78
CA TYR A 47 1.92 -6.54 19.34
C TYR A 47 0.51 -6.26 18.84
N LEU A 48 0.43 -5.72 17.62
CA LEU A 48 -0.80 -5.62 16.85
C LEU A 48 -0.58 -6.41 15.57
N LEU A 49 -1.36 -7.46 15.37
CA LEU A 49 -1.34 -8.25 14.15
C LEU A 49 -2.58 -7.90 13.34
N GLY A 50 -2.45 -7.81 12.03
CA GLY A 50 -3.56 -7.45 11.16
C GLY A 50 -3.51 -8.19 9.84
N GLY A 51 -4.69 -8.35 9.26
CA GLY A 51 -4.88 -8.80 7.90
C GLY A 51 -5.84 -7.86 7.20
N ASN A 52 -5.57 -7.57 5.94
CA ASN A 52 -6.41 -6.71 5.13
C ASN A 52 -6.53 -7.28 3.70
N ILE A 53 -7.65 -6.97 3.06
CA ILE A 53 -7.92 -7.25 1.66
C ILE A 53 -8.37 -5.95 1.02
N PHE A 54 -7.81 -5.64 -0.13
CA PHE A 54 -8.10 -4.44 -0.90
C PHE A 54 -8.53 -4.83 -2.31
N TYR A 55 -9.50 -4.10 -2.82
CA TYR A 55 -9.91 -4.14 -4.20
C TYR A 55 -9.67 -2.75 -4.80
N ASP A 56 -8.74 -2.70 -5.75
CA ASP A 56 -8.36 -1.49 -6.44
C ASP A 56 -9.04 -1.48 -7.81
N TYR A 57 -9.65 -0.35 -8.15
CA TYR A 57 -10.30 -0.11 -9.43
C TYR A 57 -9.77 1.16 -10.07
N ASP A 58 -9.15 1.01 -11.22
CA ASP A 58 -8.81 2.15 -12.08
C ASP A 58 -10.06 2.52 -12.89
N PHE A 59 -10.66 3.68 -12.61
CA PHE A 59 -11.84 4.17 -13.31
C PHE A 59 -11.52 4.71 -14.71
N THR A 60 -10.28 5.16 -14.93
CA THR A 60 -9.86 5.69 -16.23
C THR A 60 -9.63 4.54 -17.21
N ARG A 61 -8.90 3.50 -16.80
CA ARG A 61 -8.52 2.38 -17.71
C ARG A 61 -9.25 1.06 -17.47
N GLY A 62 -10.10 1.01 -16.44
CA GLY A 62 -10.91 -0.16 -16.12
C GLY A 62 -10.12 -1.37 -15.61
N HIS A 63 -8.90 -1.19 -15.10
CA HIS A 63 -8.10 -2.25 -14.50
C HIS A 63 -8.57 -2.58 -13.09
N ARG A 64 -8.41 -3.86 -12.72
CA ARG A 64 -8.84 -4.40 -11.43
C ARG A 64 -7.68 -5.12 -10.77
N ARG A 65 -7.41 -4.81 -9.52
CA ARG A 65 -6.38 -5.48 -8.73
C ARG A 65 -6.91 -5.87 -7.37
N LEU A 66 -6.52 -7.05 -6.92
CA LEU A 66 -6.74 -7.50 -5.54
C LEU A 66 -5.42 -7.35 -4.78
N GLY A 67 -5.47 -6.69 -3.63
CA GLY A 67 -4.40 -6.64 -2.65
C GLY A 67 -4.74 -7.54 -1.47
N LEU A 68 -3.78 -8.33 -1.00
CA LEU A 68 -3.84 -9.01 0.29
C LEU A 68 -2.67 -8.51 1.12
N GLY A 69 -2.95 -7.99 2.32
CA GLY A 69 -1.92 -7.47 3.21
C GLY A 69 -1.96 -8.13 4.57
N ALA A 70 -0.79 -8.25 5.17
CA ALA A 70 -0.61 -8.64 6.56
C ALA A 70 0.23 -7.58 7.27
N GLU A 71 -0.12 -7.28 8.51
CA GLU A 71 0.50 -6.25 9.34
C GLU A 71 0.95 -6.85 10.67
N ALA A 72 2.13 -6.47 11.14
CA ALA A 72 2.65 -6.82 12.46
C ALA A 72 3.36 -5.61 13.06
N TRP A 73 2.73 -4.96 14.03
CA TRP A 73 3.18 -3.70 14.62
C TRP A 73 3.50 -3.88 16.10
N THR A 74 4.42 -3.07 16.59
CA THR A 74 4.72 -2.85 18.01
C THR A 74 4.96 -1.35 18.23
N ASP A 75 5.44 -0.95 19.40
CA ASP A 75 5.50 0.46 19.80
C ASP A 75 6.43 1.31 18.93
N TYR A 76 7.53 0.73 18.45
CA TYR A 76 8.55 1.43 17.66
C TYR A 76 8.86 0.76 16.32
N LEU A 77 8.14 -0.29 15.94
CA LEU A 77 8.38 -1.04 14.72
C LEU A 77 7.04 -1.42 14.08
N LYS A 78 6.91 -1.17 12.78
CA LYS A 78 5.78 -1.58 11.96
C LYS A 78 6.30 -2.40 10.80
N PHE A 79 5.83 -3.63 10.71
CA PHE A 79 6.03 -4.50 9.57
C PHE A 79 4.73 -4.67 8.82
N SER A 80 4.79 -4.65 7.49
CA SER A 80 3.68 -5.03 6.64
C SER A 80 4.19 -5.73 5.40
N GLY A 81 3.49 -6.76 4.95
CA GLY A 81 3.75 -7.42 3.68
C GLY A 81 2.48 -7.46 2.87
N ASN A 82 2.58 -7.16 1.58
CA ASN A 82 1.44 -7.04 0.68
C ASN A 82 1.68 -7.82 -0.59
N TYR A 83 0.62 -8.47 -1.05
CA TYR A 83 0.63 -9.23 -2.28
C TYR A 83 -0.43 -8.65 -3.22
N TYR A 84 0.00 -8.37 -4.43
CA TYR A 84 -0.80 -7.74 -5.48
C TYR A 84 -1.09 -8.76 -6.57
N HIS A 85 -2.37 -9.07 -6.73
CA HIS A 85 -2.84 -9.98 -7.75
C HIS A 85 -3.72 -9.25 -8.78
N PRO A 86 -3.35 -9.26 -10.07
CA PRO A 86 -4.21 -8.70 -11.11
C PRO A 86 -5.46 -9.54 -11.30
N LEU A 87 -6.62 -8.90 -11.17
CA LEU A 87 -7.92 -9.51 -11.47
C LEU A 87 -8.41 -9.21 -12.88
N SER A 88 -7.93 -8.13 -13.51
CA SER A 88 -8.19 -7.87 -14.92
C SER A 88 -7.17 -8.60 -15.81
N ASP A 89 -7.67 -9.14 -16.92
CA ASP A 89 -6.85 -9.59 -18.04
C ASP A 89 -6.26 -8.39 -18.81
N TRP A 90 -5.41 -8.69 -19.79
CA TRP A 90 -4.80 -7.73 -20.71
C TRP A 90 -5.88 -6.86 -21.38
N LYS A 91 -5.61 -5.56 -21.48
CA LYS A 91 -6.46 -4.59 -22.19
C LYS A 91 -5.58 -3.64 -22.98
N ASP A 92 -6.08 -3.13 -24.10
CA ASP A 92 -5.38 -2.11 -24.88
C ASP A 92 -4.89 -0.96 -23.99
N SER A 93 -3.60 -0.66 -24.08
CA SER A 93 -2.93 0.40 -23.34
C SER A 93 -3.19 1.73 -24.04
N GLU A 94 -3.67 2.71 -23.28
CA GLU A 94 -3.76 4.09 -23.77
C GLU A 94 -2.39 4.82 -23.78
N ASP A 95 -1.37 4.26 -23.14
CA ASP A 95 -0.02 4.85 -23.09
C ASP A 95 0.86 4.48 -24.30
N PHE A 96 0.52 3.38 -24.98
CA PHE A 96 1.31 2.83 -26.08
C PHE A 96 0.40 2.32 -27.19
N ASP A 97 0.52 2.89 -28.38
CA ASP A 97 -0.17 2.37 -29.56
C ASP A 97 0.23 0.90 -29.80
N PHE A 98 -0.77 0.02 -29.93
CA PHE A 98 -0.62 -1.43 -30.19
C PHE A 98 -0.04 -2.29 -29.05
N TYR A 99 -0.09 -1.82 -27.79
CA TYR A 99 0.27 -2.62 -26.62
C TYR A 99 -0.93 -2.90 -25.74
N GLU A 100 -0.94 -4.04 -25.05
CA GLU A 100 -1.90 -4.31 -23.98
C GLU A 100 -1.22 -4.09 -22.62
N GLU A 101 -1.91 -3.46 -21.67
CA GLU A 101 -1.46 -3.33 -20.28
C GLU A 101 -2.27 -4.23 -19.34
N ARG A 102 -1.60 -4.71 -18.29
CA ARG A 102 -2.20 -5.45 -17.19
C ARG A 102 -1.50 -5.04 -15.89
N PRO A 103 -2.19 -4.96 -14.74
CA PRO A 103 -1.51 -4.74 -13.48
C PRO A 103 -0.46 -5.84 -13.25
N ALA A 104 0.79 -5.44 -13.01
CA ALA A 104 1.83 -6.41 -12.72
C ALA A 104 1.51 -7.15 -11.41
N ARG A 105 1.68 -8.47 -11.42
CA ARG A 105 1.68 -9.24 -10.19
C ARG A 105 2.93 -8.85 -9.42
N GLY A 106 2.81 -8.65 -8.12
CA GLY A 106 3.96 -8.31 -7.30
C GLY A 106 3.68 -8.45 -5.82
N TRP A 107 4.70 -8.18 -5.03
CA TRP A 107 4.59 -8.08 -3.60
C TRP A 107 5.53 -7.01 -3.07
N ASP A 108 5.18 -6.45 -1.93
CA ASP A 108 6.08 -5.61 -1.16
C ASP A 108 6.20 -6.09 0.27
N ILE A 109 7.36 -5.81 0.84
CA ILE A 109 7.61 -5.89 2.26
C ILE A 109 8.09 -4.51 2.72
N ARG A 110 7.47 -4.01 3.78
CA ARG A 110 7.78 -2.73 4.37
C ARG A 110 8.07 -2.87 5.85
N ALA A 111 9.18 -2.27 6.26
CA ALA A 111 9.57 -2.13 7.65
C ALA A 111 9.76 -0.64 7.96
N GLU A 112 9.09 -0.16 9.00
CA GLU A 112 9.27 1.18 9.53
C GLU A 112 9.64 1.09 11.00
N ALA A 113 10.70 1.79 11.41
CA ALA A 113 11.20 1.78 12.78
C ALA A 113 11.42 3.20 13.28
N TRP A 114 11.14 3.44 14.56
CA TRP A 114 11.39 4.71 15.23
C TRP A 114 12.40 4.53 16.37
N LEU A 115 13.20 5.55 16.62
CA LEU A 115 14.17 5.52 17.72
C LEU A 115 13.44 5.62 19.06
N PRO A 116 13.60 4.68 20.01
CA PRO A 116 12.92 4.77 21.30
C PRO A 116 13.25 6.03 22.11
N ALA A 117 14.51 6.49 22.02
CA ALA A 117 14.96 7.72 22.68
C ALA A 117 14.51 9.01 21.95
N TYR A 118 14.23 8.92 20.65
CA TYR A 118 13.77 10.05 19.82
C TYR A 118 12.64 9.59 18.89
N PRO A 119 11.41 9.37 19.41
CA PRO A 119 10.30 8.83 18.62
C PRO A 119 9.87 9.71 17.44
N GLN A 120 10.32 10.96 17.39
CA GLN A 120 10.18 11.86 16.24
C GLN A 120 11.01 11.44 15.02
N LEU A 121 12.05 10.62 15.21
CA LEU A 121 12.95 10.15 14.15
C LEU A 121 12.70 8.68 13.87
N GLY A 122 12.47 8.37 12.61
CA GLY A 122 12.31 7.00 12.15
C GLY A 122 12.93 6.75 10.78
N GLY A 123 13.13 5.47 10.49
CA GLY A 123 13.53 4.96 9.19
C GLY A 123 12.40 4.15 8.57
N LYS A 124 12.40 4.09 7.24
CA LYS A 124 11.52 3.25 6.44
C LYS A 124 12.36 2.54 5.39
N ILE A 125 12.11 1.25 5.25
CA ILE A 125 12.66 0.42 4.19
C ILE A 125 11.50 -0.29 3.51
N VAL A 126 11.49 -0.28 2.18
CA VAL A 126 10.52 -1.01 1.35
C VAL A 126 11.29 -1.82 0.33
N PHE A 127 10.95 -3.09 0.24
CA PHE A 127 11.39 -3.99 -0.82
C PHE A 127 10.15 -4.34 -1.65
N GLU A 128 10.20 -4.07 -2.94
CA GLU A 128 9.08 -4.29 -3.87
C GLU A 128 9.60 -5.16 -5.01
N GLN A 129 8.88 -6.22 -5.36
CA GLN A 129 9.19 -7.12 -6.47
C GLN A 129 7.95 -7.27 -7.33
N TYR A 130 8.10 -7.05 -8.63
CA TYR A 130 7.05 -7.28 -9.60
C TYR A 130 7.51 -8.33 -10.62
N TYR A 131 6.53 -8.98 -11.25
CA TYR A 131 6.75 -10.06 -12.20
C TYR A 131 6.09 -9.73 -13.53
N GLY A 132 6.82 -9.95 -14.63
CA GLY A 132 6.39 -9.63 -15.99
C GLY A 132 7.57 -9.36 -16.91
N ASN A 133 7.37 -9.48 -18.22
CA ASN A 133 8.43 -9.25 -19.20
C ASN A 133 8.70 -7.76 -19.48
N GLU A 134 7.67 -6.92 -19.32
CA GLU A 134 7.70 -5.48 -19.61
C GLU A 134 6.97 -4.73 -18.49
N VAL A 135 7.62 -4.61 -17.33
CA VAL A 135 7.05 -3.95 -16.15
C VAL A 135 7.63 -2.55 -16.00
N ALA A 136 6.76 -1.54 -16.02
CA ALA A 136 7.10 -0.13 -15.86
C ALA A 136 7.28 0.29 -14.38
N LEU A 137 8.20 -0.34 -13.63
CA LEU A 137 8.36 -0.05 -12.19
C LEU A 137 8.91 1.36 -11.92
N PHE A 138 9.79 1.86 -12.79
CA PHE A 138 10.42 3.17 -12.67
C PHE A 138 9.87 4.23 -13.63
N GLY A 139 8.83 3.90 -14.39
CA GLY A 139 8.25 4.73 -15.44
C GLY A 139 8.03 3.94 -16.73
N THR A 140 7.17 4.46 -17.61
CA THR A 140 6.86 3.87 -18.92
C THR A 140 8.06 3.91 -19.88
N ASP A 141 9.04 4.78 -19.64
CA ASP A 141 10.27 4.89 -20.45
C ASP A 141 11.28 3.76 -20.20
N SER A 142 11.11 2.95 -19.13
CA SER A 142 12.02 1.89 -18.74
C SER A 142 11.25 0.62 -18.34
N LEU A 143 10.88 -0.18 -19.34
CA LEU A 143 10.27 -1.49 -19.15
C LEU A 143 11.33 -2.53 -18.78
N GLU A 144 11.16 -3.19 -17.63
CA GLU A 144 12.09 -4.20 -17.13
C GLU A 144 11.42 -5.55 -16.95
N LYS A 145 12.22 -6.62 -17.06
CA LYS A 145 11.79 -7.98 -16.78
C LYS A 145 11.97 -8.31 -15.30
N ASP A 146 10.88 -8.72 -14.66
CA ASP A 146 10.81 -9.07 -13.23
C ASP A 146 11.54 -8.07 -12.30
N PRO A 147 11.23 -6.75 -12.37
CA PRO A 147 12.00 -5.74 -11.67
C PRO A 147 11.77 -5.77 -10.17
N PHE A 148 12.80 -5.33 -9.45
CA PHE A 148 12.72 -5.09 -8.01
C PHE A 148 13.17 -3.67 -7.68
N ALA A 149 12.62 -3.12 -6.61
CA ALA A 149 13.02 -1.83 -6.08
C ALA A 149 13.25 -1.91 -4.57
N VAL A 150 14.28 -1.19 -4.12
CA VAL A 150 14.53 -0.97 -2.69
C VAL A 150 14.41 0.52 -2.42
N THR A 151 13.47 0.89 -1.57
CA THR A 151 13.28 2.28 -1.14
C THR A 151 13.73 2.44 0.30
N LEU A 152 14.72 3.31 0.51
CA LEU A 152 15.16 3.77 1.82
C LEU A 152 14.60 5.18 2.07
N GLY A 153 14.08 5.43 3.25
CA GLY A 153 13.53 6.73 3.63
C GLY A 153 13.78 7.06 5.10
N VAL A 154 13.98 8.34 5.38
CA VAL A 154 14.04 8.88 6.74
C VAL A 154 12.74 9.63 7.00
N LYS A 155 12.17 9.46 8.19
CA LYS A 155 10.95 10.12 8.64
C LYS A 155 11.27 11.02 9.83
N TYR A 156 10.80 12.26 9.76
CA TYR A 156 10.83 13.20 10.87
C TYR A 156 9.40 13.67 11.18
N GLN A 157 8.88 13.32 12.35
CA GLN A 157 7.55 13.69 12.82
C GLN A 157 7.69 14.48 14.12
N PRO A 158 7.63 15.83 14.09
CA PRO A 158 7.93 16.67 15.25
C PRO A 158 6.93 16.52 16.42
N VAL A 159 5.77 15.90 16.19
CA VAL A 159 4.75 15.59 17.21
C VAL A 159 4.66 14.07 17.39
N SER A 160 4.66 13.60 18.64
CA SER A 160 4.78 12.18 18.99
C SER A 160 3.68 11.30 18.37
N ALA A 161 4.09 10.19 17.75
CA ALA A 161 3.23 9.25 17.04
C ALA A 161 2.34 8.38 17.95
N HIS A 162 2.44 8.49 19.28
CA HIS A 162 1.57 7.73 20.21
C HIS A 162 0.06 7.99 19.93
N CYS A 163 -0.30 9.17 19.43
CA CYS A 163 -1.68 9.48 19.03
C CYS A 163 -2.17 8.69 17.78
N CYS A 164 -1.25 8.14 16.99
CA CYS A 164 -1.55 7.53 15.69
C CYS A 164 -1.34 6.01 15.62
N ARG A 165 -1.33 5.30 16.77
CA ARG A 165 -1.26 3.82 16.80
C ARG A 165 -2.37 3.15 15.96
N TYR A 166 -3.49 3.84 15.78
CA TYR A 166 -4.65 3.37 15.00
C TYR A 166 -4.81 4.02 13.62
N ARG A 167 -3.93 4.94 13.20
CA ARG A 167 -4.15 5.73 11.96
C ARG A 167 -3.09 5.45 10.89
N PHE A 168 -3.61 4.97 9.75
CA PHE A 168 -3.12 5.03 8.38
C PHE A 168 -1.89 4.22 7.94
N GLN A 169 -2.16 3.33 6.96
CA GLN A 169 -1.22 2.93 5.91
C GLN A 169 -1.81 3.43 4.58
N SER A 170 -1.14 4.36 3.91
CA SER A 170 -1.56 4.89 2.62
C SER A 170 -1.08 3.95 1.51
N TRP A 171 -2.01 3.36 0.77
CA TRP A 171 -1.75 2.48 -0.38
C TRP A 171 -1.66 3.34 -1.63
N HIS A 172 -0.44 3.68 -2.03
CA HIS A 172 -0.22 4.44 -3.26
C HIS A 172 0.12 3.46 -4.37
N TRP A 173 -0.64 3.52 -5.46
CA TRP A 173 -0.08 3.12 -6.75
C TRP A 173 1.02 4.13 -7.12
N ARG A 174 2.22 3.64 -7.40
CA ARG A 174 3.23 4.45 -8.09
C ARG A 174 2.81 4.62 -9.54
#